data_AF-A0A2V8S7T2-F1
#
_entry.id   AF-A0A2V8S7T2-F1
#
_cell.length_a   1.000
_cell.length_b   1.000
_cell.length_c   1.000
_cell.angle_alpha   90.00
_cell.angle_beta   90.00
_cell.angle_gamma   90.00
#
_symmetry.space_group_name_H-M   'P 1'
#
loop_
_entity.id
_entity.type
_entity.pdbx_description
1 polymer ?
#
loop_
_entity_poly.entity_id
_entity_poly.type
_entity_poly.pdbx_seq_one_letter_code
_entity_poly.pdbx_strand_id
1 'polypeptide(L)'
;MLSIDGSFGEGGGQIIRTSLALSLITGKPFRVFNVRARREKPGLQRQHMTAVTAAAAIGGARVDGAHAGSKEFTFVPGSVRPGEYKFSIGTAGSTMLVLQAILPPLMIADGPSLLLFEGGTHNVHAPPFEFIQKTFLPLVNRAGPNVTVELQRYGFYPPGGGPAAAHRRARTRGRERAVGLDARPVRPRRVS
;
A
#
# COMPACT_ATOMS: atom_id res chain seq x y z
N MET A 1 -9.17 12.16 17.79
CA MET A 1 -8.58 10.85 17.40
C MET A 1 -9.72 9.93 17.01
N LEU A 2 -9.65 9.28 15.84
CA LEU A 2 -10.69 8.39 15.34
C LEU A 2 -10.54 6.98 15.95
N SER A 3 -11.64 6.29 16.18
CA SER A 3 -11.66 4.88 16.63
C SER A 3 -12.19 4.00 15.50
N ILE A 4 -11.43 2.98 15.12
CA ILE A 4 -11.73 2.12 13.96
C ILE A 4 -11.81 0.66 14.42
N ASP A 5 -12.96 0.02 14.19
CA ASP A 5 -13.11 -1.42 14.43
C ASP A 5 -12.54 -2.21 13.24
N GLY A 6 -11.39 -2.84 13.45
CA GLY A 6 -10.68 -3.66 12.47
C GLY A 6 -11.39 -4.97 12.10
N SER A 7 -12.50 -5.31 12.75
CA SER A 7 -13.35 -6.45 12.40
C SER A 7 -14.46 -6.08 11.40
N PHE A 8 -14.69 -4.80 11.14
CA PHE A 8 -15.74 -4.33 10.24
C PHE A 8 -15.52 -4.79 8.79
N GLY A 9 -16.62 -5.06 8.08
CA GLY A 9 -16.60 -5.59 6.71
C GLY A 9 -15.89 -6.94 6.60
N GLU A 10 -14.90 -7.03 5.72
CA GLU A 10 -14.08 -8.24 5.52
C GLU A 10 -13.19 -8.61 6.72
N GLY A 11 -13.05 -7.72 7.71
CA GLY A 11 -12.16 -7.91 8.87
C GLY A 11 -10.72 -8.21 8.46
N GLY A 12 -10.28 -7.67 7.33
CA GLY A 12 -9.00 -7.95 6.69
C GLY A 12 -7.95 -6.86 6.88
N GLY A 13 -6.84 -6.96 6.14
CA GLY A 13 -5.80 -5.93 6.13
C GLY A 13 -6.16 -4.66 5.36
N GLN A 14 -7.26 -4.65 4.61
CA GLN A 14 -7.66 -3.51 3.77
C GLN A 14 -8.01 -2.28 4.62
N ILE A 15 -8.78 -2.47 5.70
CA ILE A 15 -9.16 -1.38 6.59
C ILE A 15 -7.92 -0.66 7.15
N ILE A 16 -6.90 -1.42 7.54
CA ILE A 16 -5.63 -0.89 8.05
C ILE A 16 -4.94 -0.01 7.00
N ARG A 17 -4.80 -0.50 5.77
CA ARG A 17 -4.13 0.24 4.68
C ARG A 17 -4.85 1.53 4.34
N THR A 18 -6.17 1.48 4.26
CA THR A 18 -7.01 2.65 3.97
C THR A 18 -6.94 3.66 5.12
N SER A 19 -7.00 3.20 6.38
CA SER A 19 -6.86 4.07 7.56
C SER A 19 -5.50 4.78 7.59
N LEU A 20 -4.40 4.08 7.29
CA LEU A 20 -3.07 4.69 7.20
C LEU A 20 -3.01 5.78 6.13
N ALA A 21 -3.45 5.46 4.91
CA ALA A 21 -3.45 6.41 3.79
C ALA A 21 -4.29 7.66 4.10
N LEU A 22 -5.52 7.48 4.58
CA LEU A 22 -6.42 8.60 4.91
C LEU A 22 -5.93 9.40 6.11
N SER A 23 -5.33 8.76 7.12
CA SER A 23 -4.74 9.46 8.26
C SER A 23 -3.62 10.39 7.81
N LEU A 24 -2.72 9.92 6.93
CA LEU A 24 -1.65 10.73 6.35
C LEU A 24 -2.18 11.89 5.48
N ILE A 25 -3.22 11.64 4.68
CA ILE A 25 -3.82 12.68 3.82
C ILE A 25 -4.54 13.74 4.65
N THR A 26 -5.27 13.33 5.69
CA THR A 26 -6.16 14.23 6.46
C THR A 26 -5.52 14.82 7.70
N GLY A 27 -4.34 14.36 8.10
CA GLY A 27 -3.68 14.70 9.36
C GLY A 27 -4.41 14.19 10.60
N LYS A 28 -5.44 13.34 10.47
CA LYS A 28 -6.25 12.88 11.60
C LYS A 28 -5.67 11.60 12.21
N PRO A 29 -5.31 11.60 13.52
CA PRO A 29 -4.85 10.40 14.19
C PRO A 29 -5.98 9.38 14.38
N PHE A 30 -5.64 8.09 14.39
CA PHE A 30 -6.59 7.01 14.67
C PHE A 30 -6.02 5.94 15.61
N ARG A 31 -6.92 5.27 16.32
CA ARG A 31 -6.69 3.98 16.98
C ARG A 31 -7.53 2.93 16.26
N VAL A 32 -6.92 1.80 15.95
CA VAL A 32 -7.64 0.62 15.44
C VAL A 32 -7.60 -0.48 16.49
N PHE A 33 -8.72 -1.16 16.69
CA PHE A 33 -8.86 -2.32 17.57
C PHE A 33 -9.45 -3.50 16.80
N ASN A 34 -9.49 -4.71 17.37
CA ASN A 34 -9.95 -5.94 16.69
C ASN A 34 -9.24 -6.22 15.34
N VAL A 35 -7.96 -5.86 15.23
CA VAL A 35 -7.19 -6.03 14.00
C VAL A 35 -7.23 -7.49 13.55
N ARG A 36 -7.84 -7.71 12.39
CA ARG A 36 -7.96 -9.03 11.75
C ARG A 36 -8.63 -10.08 12.64
N ALA A 37 -9.55 -9.68 13.52
CA ALA A 37 -10.21 -10.58 14.47
C ALA A 37 -10.97 -11.75 13.81
N ARG A 38 -11.42 -11.58 12.55
CA ARG A 38 -12.16 -12.60 11.78
C ARG A 38 -11.27 -13.46 10.87
N ARG A 39 -9.94 -13.37 10.99
CA ARG A 39 -9.00 -14.18 10.19
C ARG A 39 -8.44 -15.31 11.04
N GLU A 40 -8.11 -16.42 10.39
CA GLU A 40 -7.47 -17.61 11.00
C GLU A 40 -6.28 -17.25 11.90
N LYS A 41 -5.44 -16.31 11.44
CA LYS A 41 -4.36 -15.71 12.23
C LYS A 41 -4.72 -14.25 12.52
N PRO A 42 -5.24 -13.89 13.70
CA PRO A 42 -5.57 -12.50 14.04
C PRO A 42 -4.34 -11.59 14.16
N GLY A 43 -4.59 -10.29 14.30
CA GLY A 43 -3.55 -9.27 14.54
C GLY A 43 -2.69 -8.90 13.33
N LEU A 44 -1.73 -7.99 13.54
CA LEU A 44 -0.81 -7.52 12.51
C LEU A 44 0.16 -8.62 12.05
N GLN A 45 0.04 -9.06 10.80
CA GLN A 45 1.07 -9.89 10.14
C GLN A 45 2.23 -9.02 9.64
N ARG A 46 3.36 -9.65 9.29
CA ARG A 46 4.57 -8.98 8.75
C ARG A 46 4.27 -7.96 7.65
N GLN A 47 3.43 -8.30 6.68
CA GLN A 47 3.07 -7.37 5.60
C GLN A 47 2.30 -6.13 6.10
N HIS A 48 1.45 -6.28 7.11
CA HIS A 48 0.76 -5.14 7.75
C HIS A 48 1.76 -4.31 8.55
N MET A 49 2.69 -4.95 9.26
CA MET A 49 3.79 -4.26 9.94
C MET A 49 4.60 -3.43 8.96
N THR A 50 5.00 -3.98 7.80
CA THR A 50 5.70 -3.20 6.76
C THR A 50 4.86 -2.03 6.25
N ALA A 51 3.53 -2.19 6.10
CA ALA A 51 2.66 -1.09 5.71
C ALA A 51 2.59 0.01 6.78
N VAL A 52 2.48 -0.34 8.07
CA VAL A 52 2.50 0.61 9.18
C VAL A 52 3.85 1.33 9.26
N THR A 53 4.96 0.59 9.18
CA THR A 53 6.32 1.15 9.18
C THR A 53 6.55 2.07 7.99
N ALA A 54 6.09 1.68 6.79
CA ALA A 54 6.23 2.51 5.60
C ALA A 54 5.41 3.81 5.70
N ALA A 55 4.16 3.71 6.15
CA ALA A 55 3.32 4.88 6.41
C ALA A 55 3.94 5.80 7.47
N ALA A 56 4.52 5.23 8.53
CA ALA A 56 5.19 6.01 9.56
C ALA A 56 6.43 6.74 9.05
N ALA A 57 7.25 6.07 8.23
CA ALA A 57 8.44 6.65 7.64
C ALA A 57 8.12 7.83 6.73
N ILE A 58 7.16 7.66 5.80
CA ILE A 58 6.81 8.75 4.87
C ILE A 58 6.06 9.89 5.55
N GLY A 59 5.36 9.62 6.65
CA GLY A 59 4.54 10.60 7.36
C GLY A 59 5.21 11.23 8.57
N GLY A 60 6.44 10.84 8.93
CA GLY A 60 7.02 11.20 10.23
C GLY A 60 6.10 10.87 11.41
N ALA A 61 5.38 9.74 11.32
CA ALA A 61 4.28 9.43 12.23
C ALA A 61 4.79 8.78 13.53
N ARG A 62 4.08 9.04 14.63
CA ARG A 62 4.24 8.28 15.88
C ARG A 62 3.28 7.10 15.87
N VAL A 63 3.80 5.92 16.18
CA VAL A 63 3.02 4.68 16.25
C VAL A 63 3.20 4.06 17.62
N ASP A 64 2.09 3.67 18.24
CA ASP A 64 2.07 3.03 19.55
C ASP A 64 1.31 1.70 19.48
N GLY A 65 1.86 0.65 20.11
CA GLY A 65 1.23 -0.67 20.16
C GLY A 65 1.36 -1.53 18.90
N ALA A 66 1.99 -1.05 17.81
CA ALA A 66 2.17 -1.83 16.59
C ALA A 66 3.38 -2.78 16.67
N HIS A 67 3.12 -4.07 16.80
CA HIS A 67 4.08 -5.17 16.71
C HIS A 67 3.44 -6.38 16.02
N ALA A 68 4.23 -7.41 15.70
CA ALA A 68 3.68 -8.62 15.09
C ALA A 68 2.65 -9.27 16.03
N GLY A 69 1.44 -9.54 15.53
CA GLY A 69 0.34 -10.12 16.30
C GLY A 69 -0.53 -9.10 17.04
N SER A 70 -0.20 -7.81 17.05
CA SER A 70 -1.02 -6.80 17.75
C SER A 70 -2.44 -6.77 17.22
N LYS A 71 -3.39 -6.78 18.15
CA LYS A 71 -4.83 -6.68 17.87
C LYS A 71 -5.35 -5.24 17.89
N GLU A 72 -4.50 -4.31 18.31
CA GLU A 72 -4.77 -2.88 18.31
C GLU A 72 -3.47 -2.09 18.18
N PHE A 73 -3.57 -0.88 17.64
CA PHE A 73 -2.48 0.10 17.65
C PHE A 73 -3.03 1.51 17.42
N THR A 74 -2.23 2.51 17.78
CA THR A 74 -2.50 3.93 17.54
C THR A 74 -1.51 4.48 16.52
N PHE A 75 -2.01 5.29 15.59
CA PHE A 75 -1.22 5.96 14.57
C PHE A 75 -1.51 7.45 14.59
N VAL A 76 -0.46 8.25 14.78
CA VAL A 76 -0.54 9.72 14.80
C VAL A 76 0.33 10.25 13.65
N PRO A 77 -0.28 10.72 12.55
CA PRO A 77 0.46 11.19 11.38
C PRO A 77 1.21 12.49 11.69
N GLY A 78 2.37 12.68 11.06
CA GLY A 78 2.97 14.00 10.83
C GLY A 78 2.72 14.45 9.38
N SER A 79 3.58 15.33 8.86
CA SER A 79 3.52 15.76 7.46
C SER A 79 4.17 14.73 6.54
N VAL A 80 3.48 14.42 5.43
CA VAL A 80 4.01 13.53 4.38
C VAL A 80 5.24 14.16 3.72
N ARG A 81 6.33 13.40 3.65
CA ARG A 81 7.61 13.84 3.07
C ARG A 81 7.90 13.06 1.79
N PRO A 82 8.04 13.74 0.64
CA PRO A 82 8.56 13.11 -0.55
C PRO A 82 10.02 12.73 -0.35
N GLY A 83 10.49 11.67 -1.02
CA GLY A 83 11.87 11.22 -0.89
C GLY A 83 12.10 9.82 -1.42
N GLU A 84 13.29 9.29 -1.15
CA GLU A 84 13.66 7.93 -1.49
C GLU A 84 13.48 7.00 -0.29
N TYR A 85 12.72 5.93 -0.49
CA TYR A 85 12.39 4.98 0.57
C TYR A 85 12.63 3.55 0.10
N LYS A 86 13.20 2.73 0.99
CA LYS A 86 13.37 1.30 0.77
C LYS A 86 12.65 0.53 1.87
N PHE A 87 11.78 -0.39 1.46
CA PHE A 87 11.01 -1.24 2.36
C PHE A 87 11.23 -2.72 2.01
N SER A 88 11.60 -3.52 3.00
CA SER A 88 11.69 -4.97 2.85
C SER A 88 10.65 -5.64 3.74
N ILE A 89 9.85 -6.54 3.15
CA ILE A 89 8.85 -7.32 3.88
C ILE A 89 9.51 -8.51 4.59
N GLY A 90 10.69 -8.94 4.13
CA GLY A 90 11.43 -10.09 4.68
C GLY A 90 10.76 -11.45 4.45
N THR A 91 9.64 -11.49 3.72
CA THR A 91 8.91 -12.70 3.35
C THR A 91 8.23 -12.53 1.99
N ALA A 92 7.52 -13.54 1.52
CA ALA A 92 6.68 -13.46 0.33
C ALA A 92 5.40 -12.60 0.50
N GLY A 93 5.28 -11.76 1.53
CA GLY A 93 4.16 -10.83 1.67
C GLY A 93 4.09 -9.82 0.50
N SER A 94 2.89 -9.36 0.15
CA SER A 94 2.68 -8.58 -1.06
C SER A 94 3.19 -7.15 -0.94
N THR A 95 4.16 -6.81 -1.79
CA THR A 95 4.65 -5.44 -1.99
C THR A 95 3.59 -4.51 -2.59
N MET A 96 2.65 -5.03 -3.38
CA MET A 96 1.56 -4.22 -3.97
C MET A 96 0.57 -3.74 -2.92
N LEU A 97 0.38 -4.52 -1.85
CA LEU A 97 -0.46 -4.09 -0.73
C LEU A 97 0.26 -3.07 0.16
N VAL A 98 1.60 -3.11 0.29
CA VAL A 98 2.34 -2.02 0.96
C VAL A 98 2.24 -0.74 0.13
N LEU A 99 2.43 -0.83 -1.19
CA LEU A 99 2.27 0.30 -2.11
C LEU A 99 0.89 0.96 -1.98
N GLN A 100 -0.20 0.17 -1.89
CA GLN A 100 -1.55 0.71 -1.72
C GLN A 100 -1.72 1.58 -0.47
N ALA A 101 -0.98 1.30 0.61
CA ALA A 101 -1.09 2.07 1.86
C ALA A 101 -0.38 3.43 1.79
N ILE A 102 0.67 3.55 0.97
CA ILE A 102 1.54 4.74 0.96
C ILE A 102 1.52 5.52 -0.33
N LEU A 103 1.03 4.95 -1.44
CA LEU A 103 0.92 5.65 -2.72
C LEU A 103 -0.04 6.85 -2.63
N PRO A 104 -1.28 6.74 -2.08
CA PRO A 104 -2.20 7.87 -2.02
C PRO A 104 -1.63 9.16 -1.39
N PRO A 105 -1.06 9.13 -0.17
CA PRO A 105 -0.46 10.35 0.40
C PRO A 105 0.74 10.88 -0.41
N LEU A 106 1.53 10.02 -1.05
CA LEU A 106 2.67 10.45 -1.87
C LEU A 106 2.28 11.00 -3.25
N MET A 107 1.07 10.73 -3.74
CA MET A 107 0.56 11.31 -4.99
C MET A 107 0.19 12.78 -4.85
N ILE A 108 -0.11 13.23 -3.62
CA ILE A 108 -0.50 14.61 -3.31
C ILE A 108 0.58 15.39 -2.55
N ALA A 109 1.76 14.80 -2.35
CA ALA A 109 2.89 15.46 -1.70
C ALA A 109 3.58 16.48 -2.62
N ASP A 110 4.26 17.47 -2.04
CA ASP A 110 4.88 18.60 -2.75
C ASP A 110 6.15 18.26 -3.55
N GLY A 111 6.43 16.97 -3.79
CA GLY A 111 7.64 16.55 -4.49
C GLY A 111 7.61 15.09 -4.93
N PRO A 112 8.58 14.70 -5.77
CA PRO A 112 8.65 13.33 -6.27
C PRO A 112 9.16 12.38 -5.20
N SER A 113 8.65 11.15 -5.20
CA SER A 113 9.15 10.07 -4.36
C SER A 113 9.68 8.90 -5.17
N LEU A 114 10.69 8.20 -4.65
CA LEU A 114 11.21 6.94 -5.17
C LEU A 114 10.97 5.84 -4.15
N LEU A 115 10.16 4.83 -4.50
CA LEU A 115 9.87 3.70 -3.60
C LEU A 115 10.50 2.41 -4.12
N LEU A 116 11.32 1.79 -3.28
CA LEU A 116 11.93 0.48 -3.47
C LEU A 116 11.30 -0.53 -2.52
N PHE A 117 10.77 -1.62 -3.06
CA PHE A 117 10.11 -2.67 -2.27
C PHE A 117 10.70 -4.04 -2.54
N GLU A 118 11.04 -4.75 -1.47
CA GLU A 118 11.47 -6.14 -1.49
C GLU A 118 10.39 -7.05 -0.88
N GLY A 119 10.00 -8.11 -1.60
CA GLY A 119 8.99 -9.07 -1.15
C GLY A 119 8.19 -9.70 -2.29
N GLY A 120 7.03 -10.27 -1.97
CA GLY A 120 6.13 -10.91 -2.92
C GLY A 120 5.56 -9.95 -3.95
N THR A 121 5.49 -10.41 -5.21
CA THR A 121 4.99 -9.65 -6.36
C THR A 121 3.79 -10.31 -7.02
N HIS A 122 3.63 -11.62 -6.82
CA HIS A 122 2.53 -12.44 -7.32
C HIS A 122 1.99 -13.30 -6.18
N ASN A 123 0.90 -12.85 -5.57
CA ASN A 123 0.28 -13.52 -4.43
C ASN A 123 -1.19 -13.82 -4.75
N VAL A 124 -1.68 -14.98 -4.32
CA VAL A 124 -3.07 -15.43 -4.59
C VAL A 124 -4.12 -14.44 -4.11
N HIS A 125 -3.88 -13.77 -2.97
CA HIS A 125 -4.83 -12.83 -2.35
C HIS A 125 -4.35 -11.37 -2.39
N ALA A 126 -3.57 -11.02 -3.41
CA ALA A 126 -3.16 -9.64 -3.65
C ALA A 126 -3.11 -9.36 -5.16
N PRO A 127 -3.25 -8.09 -5.58
CA PRO A 127 -3.03 -7.75 -6.98
C PRO A 127 -1.60 -8.13 -7.40
N PRO A 128 -1.42 -8.83 -8.53
CA PRO A 128 -0.09 -9.03 -9.10
C PRO A 128 0.48 -7.70 -9.59
N PHE A 129 1.79 -7.69 -9.87
CA PHE A 129 2.44 -6.49 -10.36
C PHE A 129 1.81 -5.93 -11.64
N GLU A 130 1.50 -6.78 -12.60
CA GLU A 130 1.01 -6.40 -13.92
C GLU A 130 -0.39 -5.79 -13.80
N PHE A 131 -1.19 -6.20 -12.82
CA PHE A 131 -2.46 -5.52 -12.54
C PHE A 131 -2.21 -4.07 -12.14
N ILE A 132 -1.24 -3.82 -11.26
CA ILE A 132 -0.87 -2.46 -10.86
C ILE A 132 -0.35 -1.68 -12.07
N GLN A 133 0.57 -2.26 -12.83
CA GLN A 133 1.23 -1.59 -13.96
C GLN A 133 0.30 -1.31 -15.14
N LYS A 134 -0.51 -2.30 -15.54
CA LYS A 134 -1.26 -2.29 -16.81
C LYS A 134 -2.73 -1.93 -16.65
N THR A 135 -3.28 -1.96 -15.43
CA THR A 135 -4.71 -1.72 -15.19
C THR A 135 -4.93 -0.57 -14.22
N PHE A 136 -4.36 -0.65 -13.01
CA PHE A 136 -4.62 0.35 -11.97
C PHE A 136 -3.96 1.70 -12.26
N LEU A 137 -2.64 1.72 -12.50
CA LEU A 137 -1.90 2.96 -12.70
C LEU A 137 -2.29 3.74 -13.95
N PRO A 138 -2.65 3.13 -15.08
CA PRO A 138 -3.20 3.88 -16.21
C PRO A 138 -4.46 4.70 -15.83
N LEU A 139 -5.32 4.17 -14.96
CA LEU A 139 -6.49 4.91 -14.46
C LEU A 139 -6.09 6.00 -13.47
N VAL A 140 -5.19 5.70 -12.53
CA VAL A 140 -4.66 6.69 -11.59
C VAL A 140 -3.98 7.84 -12.33
N ASN A 141 -3.20 7.55 -13.37
CA ASN A 141 -2.47 8.57 -14.11
C ASN A 141 -3.40 9.46 -14.96
N ARG A 142 -4.55 8.94 -15.38
CA ARG A 142 -5.61 9.76 -15.99
C ARG A 142 -6.21 10.76 -15.00
N ALA A 143 -6.13 10.49 -13.70
CA ALA A 143 -6.58 11.40 -12.65
C ALA A 143 -5.57 12.50 -12.30
N GLY A 144 -4.43 12.58 -13.01
CA GLY A 144 -3.48 13.67 -12.87
C GLY A 144 -2.13 13.32 -12.20
N PRO A 145 -2.02 12.32 -11.30
CA PRO A 145 -0.74 11.76 -10.93
C PRO A 145 0.05 11.23 -12.13
N ASN A 146 1.37 11.19 -12.00
CA ASN A 146 2.27 10.47 -12.89
C ASN A 146 3.04 9.48 -12.03
N VAL A 147 2.59 8.23 -12.10
CA VAL A 147 3.13 7.11 -11.37
C VAL A 147 3.64 6.07 -12.36
N THR A 148 4.93 5.77 -12.30
CA THR A 148 5.54 4.66 -13.05
C THR A 148 5.96 3.57 -12.09
N VAL A 149 5.91 2.32 -12.53
CA VAL A 149 6.41 1.18 -11.76
C VAL A 149 7.22 0.24 -12.64
N GLU A 150 8.31 -0.27 -12.07
CA GLU A 150 9.21 -1.23 -12.69
C GLU A 150 9.38 -2.45 -11.77
N LEU A 151 9.50 -3.63 -12.38
CA LEU A 151 9.76 -4.89 -11.70
C LEU A 151 11.15 -5.39 -12.12
N GLN A 152 12.12 -5.35 -11.21
CA GLN A 152 13.45 -5.87 -11.51
C GLN A 152 13.56 -7.39 -11.35
N ARG A 153 12.79 -7.98 -10.41
CA ARG A 153 12.78 -9.42 -10.16
C ARG A 153 11.43 -9.88 -9.65
N TYR A 154 11.00 -11.05 -10.07
CA TYR A 154 9.77 -11.69 -9.59
C TYR A 154 9.93 -12.22 -8.16
N GLY A 155 8.85 -12.13 -7.38
CA GLY A 155 8.70 -12.81 -6.10
C GLY A 155 7.40 -13.59 -6.02
N PHE A 156 7.49 -14.89 -6.24
CA PHE A 156 6.36 -15.83 -6.16
C PHE A 156 6.24 -16.44 -4.76
N TYR A 157 5.01 -16.79 -4.40
CA TYR A 157 4.70 -17.60 -3.24
C TYR A 157 4.63 -19.09 -3.66
N PRO A 158 5.02 -20.12 -2.85
CA PRO A 158 5.60 -20.14 -1.50
C PRO A 158 7.15 -20.10 -1.46
N PRO A 159 7.82 -19.96 -0.29
CA PRO A 159 9.26 -19.72 -0.22
C PRO A 159 10.05 -21.02 -0.41
N GLY A 160 10.62 -21.22 -1.59
CA GLY A 160 11.44 -22.39 -1.94
C GLY A 160 12.83 -22.08 -2.50
N GLY A 161 13.43 -20.90 -2.24
CA GLY A 161 14.82 -20.70 -2.68
C GLY A 161 15.41 -19.28 -2.65
N GLY A 162 15.25 -18.53 -1.56
CA GLY A 162 16.02 -17.30 -1.31
C GLY A 162 15.21 -16.00 -1.42
N PRO A 163 15.79 -14.87 -0.98
CA PRO A 163 15.11 -13.58 -0.97
C PRO A 163 14.73 -13.24 -2.41
N ALA A 164 13.44 -13.28 -2.69
CA ALA A 164 12.89 -12.72 -3.90
C ALA A 164 12.95 -11.19 -3.77
N ALA A 165 14.16 -10.66 -3.91
CA ALA A 165 14.40 -9.24 -3.92
C ALA A 165 13.94 -8.69 -5.26
N ALA A 166 12.64 -8.48 -5.40
CA ALA A 166 12.16 -7.47 -6.32
C ALA A 166 12.79 -6.15 -5.87
N HIS A 167 13.46 -5.46 -6.77
CA HIS A 167 13.68 -4.03 -6.62
C HIS A 167 12.60 -3.39 -7.48
N ARG A 168 11.90 -2.45 -6.88
CA ARG A 168 10.85 -1.70 -7.56
C ARG A 168 11.22 -0.25 -7.56
N ARG A 169 10.73 0.46 -8.55
CA ARG A 169 10.91 1.89 -8.67
C ARG A 169 9.53 2.47 -8.91
N ALA A 170 8.91 3.01 -7.86
CA ALA A 170 7.75 3.87 -8.03
C ALA A 170 8.21 5.33 -8.05
N ARG A 171 7.96 6.07 -9.12
CA ARG A 171 8.15 7.53 -9.18
C ARG A 171 6.80 8.23 -9.18
N THR A 172 6.56 9.18 -8.27
CA THR A 172 5.34 10.00 -8.24
C THR A 172 5.61 11.44 -8.66
N ARG A 173 4.66 12.10 -9.36
CA ARG A 173 4.58 13.55 -9.57
C ARG A 173 3.15 13.90 -9.99
N GLY A 174 2.43 14.84 -9.37
CA GLY A 174 1.02 15.04 -9.77
C GLY A 174 0.33 16.33 -9.30
N ARG A 175 -0.61 16.80 -10.12
CA ARG A 175 -1.71 17.74 -9.80
C ARG A 175 -3.02 17.02 -10.13
N GLU A 176 -4.06 17.18 -9.32
CA GLU A 176 -5.35 16.46 -9.46
C GLU A 176 -6.13 16.84 -10.73
N ARG A 177 -6.83 15.85 -11.32
CA ARG A 177 -7.78 15.99 -12.44
C ARG A 177 -8.96 15.02 -12.25
N ALA A 178 -10.17 15.46 -12.55
CA ALA A 178 -11.35 14.60 -12.52
C ALA A 178 -11.27 13.50 -13.60
N VAL A 179 -11.66 12.27 -13.27
CA VAL A 179 -11.77 11.14 -14.22
C VAL A 179 -13.21 10.66 -14.29
N GLY A 180 -13.82 10.76 -15.47
CA GLY A 180 -15.06 10.04 -15.79
C GLY A 180 -14.74 8.64 -16.31
N LEU A 181 -15.34 7.62 -15.69
CA LEU A 181 -15.42 6.27 -16.25
C LEU A 181 -16.78 6.14 -16.95
N ASP A 182 -16.76 5.93 -18.26
CA ASP A 182 -17.98 5.74 -19.06
C ASP A 182 -18.39 4.26 -19.01
N ALA A 183 -19.68 3.99 -18.81
CA ALA A 183 -20.24 2.63 -18.72
C ALA A 183 -20.41 1.94 -20.08
N ARG A 184 -19.96 2.56 -21.18
CA ARG A 184 -20.06 1.99 -22.53
C ARG A 184 -19.32 0.63 -22.65
N PRO A 185 -19.89 -0.35 -23.39
CA PRO A 185 -19.23 -1.63 -23.64
C PRO A 185 -17.86 -1.39 -24.30
N VAL A 186 -16.79 -1.72 -23.59
CA VAL A 186 -15.43 -1.66 -24.14
C VAL A 186 -15.30 -2.81 -25.14
N ARG A 187 -15.18 -2.48 -26.44
CA ARG A 187 -14.83 -3.50 -27.44
C ARG A 187 -13.46 -4.10 -27.08
N PRO A 188 -13.29 -5.42 -27.06
CA PRO A 188 -12.01 -6.03 -26.77
C PRO A 188 -10.99 -5.57 -27.81
N ARG A 189 -10.02 -4.77 -27.38
CA ARG A 189 -8.83 -4.44 -28.17
C ARG A 189 -7.74 -5.43 -27.79
N ARG A 190 -7.29 -6.26 -28.73
CA ARG A 190 -6.08 -7.06 -28.53
C ARG A 190 -4.90 -6.10 -28.48
N VAL A 191 -4.05 -6.26 -27.48
CA VAL A 191 -2.73 -5.66 -27.48
C VAL A 191 -1.86 -6.61 -28.30
N SER A 192 -1.45 -6.16 -29.49
CA SER A 192 -0.50 -6.85 -30.37
C SER A 192 0.91 -6.84 -29.77
#